data_AF-A0AA39H3P3-F1
#
_entry.id   AF-A0AA39H3P3-F1
#
_cell.length_a   1.000
_cell.length_b   1.000
_cell.length_c   1.000
_cell.angle_alpha   90.00
_cell.angle_beta   90.00
_cell.angle_gamma   90.00
#
_symmetry.space_group_name_H-M   'P 1'
#
loop_
_entity.id
_entity.type
_entity.pdbx_description
1 polymer ?
#
loop_
_entity_poly.entity_id
_entity_poly.type
_entity_poly.pdbx_seq_one_letter_code
_entity_poly.pdbx_strand_id
1 'polypeptide(L)'
;MPFLSRTLYCCKRVVSAQALRSAYKKAQELASLNRPSPPPRIDPRGVFANNELNLHKIGVYGFDYDYTLAVYTRELSPLIYNLAINRLVTRLKYPEGLLKIPYDPTFAIRGLHYDIDHSCLLKVDAFNQIQKGTVYRGRKKLTDDEVMNVYGGFTLPDEKGRNLPQLIDLFSLPWAGLLATVVQYFDDNNISFDPVCLYQDVAEAVRQVHVTGEMYASVGANMEKYVHHNVGLKEYLDRLHGNGKELFMVTNSPFSFMNIGMCYMLGEDWRRLFKYIVVSAKKPNFFQGKAPFRLYLEKEDSLWYERVTDLEPGRIYSGGNITDFSKKARFKNDGVLYFGDHIYTDLADPMLQLGWHTAAIVPELAREIRAQNHEQFRVAITWLELLTSLIEAYQCAEPADDEGRAEFRKWILERRMLRQKTKAMFNPQFGSMFRTYHNMTYFSRRLGRLSDIYTSRLPNMLKYSDEHTFFPRRNALPHETHLHIMHVQAPIDDDDVLLEAES
;
A
#
# COMPACT_ATOMS: atom_id res chain seq x y z
N MET A 1 -16.68 -32.81 14.30
CA MET A 1 -17.14 -31.75 15.23
C MET A 1 -18.52 -31.31 14.78
N PRO A 2 -19.55 -31.24 15.65
CA PRO A 2 -20.83 -30.70 15.23
C PRO A 2 -20.65 -29.20 15.01
N PHE A 3 -20.96 -28.76 13.79
CA PHE A 3 -21.08 -27.36 13.45
C PHE A 3 -22.03 -26.71 14.46
N LEU A 4 -21.55 -25.70 15.20
CA LEU A 4 -22.43 -24.79 15.92
C LEU A 4 -23.33 -24.12 14.87
N SER A 5 -24.51 -24.70 14.72
CA SER A 5 -25.59 -24.16 13.90
C SER A 5 -25.77 -22.68 14.26
N ARG A 6 -25.55 -21.79 13.28
CA ARG A 6 -25.80 -20.34 13.40
C ARG A 6 -27.28 -20.00 13.61
N THR A 7 -28.14 -21.01 13.72
CA THR A 7 -29.57 -20.89 13.97
C THR A 7 -29.87 -20.80 15.47
N LEU A 8 -29.21 -19.87 16.18
CA LEU A 8 -29.65 -19.42 17.51
C LEU A 8 -30.36 -18.08 17.32
N TYR A 9 -31.59 -18.17 16.82
CA TYR A 9 -32.49 -17.03 16.72
C TYR A 9 -32.69 -16.39 18.10
N CYS A 10 -32.76 -15.06 18.05
CA CYS A 10 -33.07 -14.09 19.09
C CYS A 10 -34.29 -14.47 19.96
N CYS A 11 -34.14 -15.46 20.85
CA CYS A 11 -35.09 -15.69 21.93
C CYS A 11 -34.55 -14.97 23.17
N LYS A 12 -35.41 -14.17 23.83
CA LYS A 12 -35.14 -13.59 25.15
C LYS A 12 -34.83 -14.71 26.13
N ARG A 13 -33.55 -15.04 26.28
CA ARG A 13 -33.05 -16.01 27.25
C ARG A 13 -32.44 -15.22 28.41
N VAL A 14 -32.84 -15.56 29.62
CA VAL A 14 -32.19 -15.07 30.83
C VAL A 14 -30.94 -15.91 31.06
N VAL A 15 -29.78 -15.28 31.14
CA VAL A 15 -28.48 -15.96 31.30
C VAL A 15 -27.81 -15.49 32.58
N SER A 16 -27.38 -16.42 33.43
CA SER A 16 -26.70 -16.13 34.69
C SER A 16 -25.23 -15.76 34.49
N ALA A 17 -24.64 -15.02 35.44
CA ALA A 17 -23.21 -14.71 35.43
C ALA A 17 -22.31 -15.96 35.35
N GLN A 18 -22.71 -17.06 36.00
CA GLN A 18 -21.98 -18.33 35.95
C GLN A 18 -21.99 -18.96 34.55
N ALA A 19 -23.11 -18.88 33.84
CA ALA A 19 -23.21 -19.38 32.46
C ALA A 19 -22.31 -18.57 31.52
N LEU A 20 -22.27 -17.24 31.67
CA LEU A 20 -21.34 -16.38 30.93
C LEU A 20 -19.89 -16.78 31.20
N ARG A 21 -19.46 -16.87 32.47
CA ARG A 21 -18.09 -17.28 32.84
C ARG A 21 -17.72 -18.66 32.28
N SER A 22 -18.64 -19.60 32.29
CA SER A 22 -18.45 -20.94 31.71
C SER A 22 -18.24 -20.88 30.19
N ALA A 23 -19.05 -20.10 29.47
CA ALA A 23 -18.90 -19.90 28.03
C ALA A 23 -17.56 -19.25 27.68
N TYR A 24 -17.16 -18.24 28.46
CA TYR A 24 -15.87 -17.57 28.32
C TYR A 24 -14.69 -18.54 28.49
N LYS A 25 -14.68 -19.34 29.57
CA LYS A 25 -13.62 -20.32 29.84
C LYS A 25 -13.52 -21.36 28.71
N LYS A 26 -14.64 -21.88 28.24
CA LYS A 26 -14.68 -22.80 27.09
C LYS A 26 -14.10 -22.18 25.82
N ALA A 27 -14.40 -20.90 25.57
CA ALA A 27 -13.85 -20.19 24.42
C ALA A 27 -12.33 -19.95 24.56
N GLN A 28 -11.82 -19.69 25.77
CA GLN A 28 -10.38 -19.58 26.03
C GLN A 28 -9.66 -20.92 25.78
N GLU A 29 -10.25 -22.04 26.23
CA GLU A 29 -9.74 -23.38 25.93
C GLU A 29 -9.66 -23.62 24.41
N LEU A 30 -10.69 -23.21 23.66
CA LEU A 30 -10.72 -23.29 22.19
C LEU A 30 -9.75 -22.33 21.47
N ALA A 31 -9.39 -21.22 22.13
CA ALA A 31 -8.45 -20.21 21.62
C ALA A 31 -6.99 -20.62 21.85
N SER A 32 -6.73 -21.48 22.83
CA SER A 32 -5.38 -21.98 23.11
C SER A 32 -4.80 -22.76 21.92
N LEU A 33 -3.52 -22.56 21.65
CA LEU A 33 -2.79 -23.04 20.45
C LEU A 33 -2.70 -24.57 20.30
N ASN A 34 -3.29 -25.36 21.20
CA ASN A 34 -3.35 -26.82 21.12
C ASN A 34 -4.36 -27.32 20.07
N ARG A 35 -4.50 -26.62 18.93
CA ARG A 35 -5.19 -27.14 17.76
C ARG A 35 -4.22 -28.02 16.97
N PRO A 36 -4.61 -29.23 16.55
CA PRO A 36 -3.73 -30.13 15.81
C PRO A 36 -3.25 -29.58 14.45
N SER A 37 -3.88 -28.51 13.92
CA SER A 37 -3.44 -27.85 12.69
C SER A 37 -3.75 -26.34 12.73
N PRO A 38 -2.79 -25.47 13.12
CA PRO A 38 -2.97 -24.02 13.00
C PRO A 38 -3.00 -23.61 11.52
N PRO A 39 -3.69 -22.50 11.14
CA PRO A 39 -3.71 -22.06 9.75
C PRO A 39 -2.28 -21.79 9.24
N PRO A 40 -1.98 -22.05 7.96
CA PRO A 40 -0.64 -21.86 7.42
C PRO A 40 -0.23 -20.39 7.48
N ARG A 41 1.07 -20.15 7.68
CA ARG A 41 1.64 -18.81 7.59
C ARG A 41 1.61 -18.36 6.14
N ILE A 42 1.37 -17.07 5.92
CA ILE A 42 1.36 -16.49 4.57
C ILE A 42 2.78 -16.12 4.17
N ASP A 43 3.20 -16.44 2.95
CA ASP A 43 4.52 -16.07 2.45
C ASP A 43 4.61 -14.54 2.20
N PRO A 44 5.53 -13.80 2.87
CA PRO A 44 5.74 -12.36 2.61
C PRO A 44 6.19 -12.03 1.18
N ARG A 45 6.64 -13.03 0.43
CA ARG A 45 7.05 -12.96 -0.98
C ARG A 45 6.00 -13.58 -1.92
N GLY A 46 4.75 -13.74 -1.47
CA GLY A 46 3.65 -14.22 -2.30
C GLY A 46 3.11 -13.16 -3.26
N VAL A 47 2.42 -13.60 -4.30
CA VAL A 47 1.61 -12.76 -5.19
C VAL A 47 0.13 -13.02 -4.86
N PHE A 48 -0.63 -11.95 -4.65
CA PHE A 48 -2.00 -12.02 -4.17
C PHE A 48 -2.96 -11.54 -5.24
N ALA A 49 -3.97 -12.35 -5.55
CA ALA A 49 -4.92 -12.10 -6.62
C ALA A 49 -6.23 -11.49 -6.10
N ASN A 50 -6.63 -10.37 -6.70
CA ASN A 50 -7.96 -9.77 -6.55
C ASN A 50 -8.90 -10.23 -7.68
N ASN A 51 -8.36 -10.46 -8.88
CA ASN A 51 -9.07 -11.00 -10.04
C ASN A 51 -8.35 -12.22 -10.60
N GLU A 52 -9.04 -12.95 -11.48
CA GLU A 52 -8.40 -14.02 -12.25
C GLU A 52 -7.45 -13.43 -13.29
N LEU A 53 -6.21 -13.91 -13.34
CA LEU A 53 -5.19 -13.44 -14.28
C LEU A 53 -4.39 -14.63 -14.81
N ASN A 54 -4.50 -14.87 -16.11
CA ASN A 54 -3.75 -15.91 -16.81
C ASN A 54 -2.54 -15.28 -17.51
N LEU A 55 -1.32 -15.60 -17.05
CA LEU A 55 -0.08 -15.03 -17.57
C LEU A 55 0.25 -15.47 -19.00
N HIS A 56 -0.26 -16.62 -19.46
CA HIS A 56 -0.02 -17.11 -20.82
C HIS A 56 -0.62 -16.15 -21.85
N LYS A 57 -1.75 -15.54 -21.51
CA LYS A 57 -2.45 -14.54 -22.35
C LYS A 57 -1.79 -13.16 -22.34
N ILE A 58 -0.75 -12.95 -21.52
CA ILE A 58 -0.04 -11.67 -21.45
C ILE A 58 1.17 -11.72 -22.38
N GLY A 59 1.12 -10.93 -23.45
CA GLY A 59 2.20 -10.76 -24.41
C GLY A 59 3.13 -9.59 -24.10
N VAL A 60 2.64 -8.58 -23.38
CA VAL A 60 3.32 -7.31 -23.16
C VAL A 60 3.37 -6.95 -21.68
N TYR A 61 4.54 -6.54 -21.21
CA TYR A 61 4.80 -6.18 -19.82
C TYR A 61 5.27 -4.73 -19.73
N GLY A 62 4.48 -3.91 -19.04
CA GLY A 62 4.80 -2.51 -18.82
C GLY A 62 5.21 -2.25 -17.37
N PHE A 63 6.14 -1.32 -17.17
CA PHE A 63 6.66 -1.02 -15.83
C PHE A 63 6.73 0.49 -15.58
N ASP A 64 6.33 0.90 -14.38
CA ASP A 64 6.91 2.10 -13.78
C ASP A 64 8.34 1.84 -13.29
N TYR A 65 9.10 2.90 -13.10
CA TYR A 65 10.46 2.86 -12.58
C TYR A 65 10.50 2.99 -11.05
N ASP A 66 10.14 4.16 -10.52
CA ASP A 66 10.26 4.49 -9.10
C ASP A 66 9.36 3.60 -8.25
N TYR A 67 9.89 3.04 -7.16
CA TYR A 67 9.21 2.08 -6.26
C TYR A 67 8.63 0.81 -6.90
N THR A 68 8.76 0.64 -8.22
CA THR A 68 8.32 -0.54 -8.97
C THR A 68 9.51 -1.39 -9.40
N LEU A 69 10.37 -0.87 -10.29
CA LEU A 69 11.65 -1.49 -10.65
C LEU A 69 12.73 -1.11 -9.63
N ALA A 70 12.86 0.20 -9.37
CA ALA A 70 13.78 0.76 -8.39
C ALA A 70 13.13 0.82 -7.02
N VAL A 71 13.47 -0.13 -6.14
CA VAL A 71 12.95 -0.15 -4.77
C VAL A 71 13.92 0.61 -3.86
N TYR A 72 13.46 1.73 -3.32
CA TYR A 72 14.27 2.58 -2.45
C TYR A 72 14.40 2.01 -1.02
N THR A 73 15.54 2.30 -0.39
CA THR A 73 15.80 1.99 1.01
C THR A 73 15.10 2.98 1.94
N ARG A 74 15.14 2.69 3.26
CA ARG A 74 14.60 3.60 4.28
C ARG A 74 15.35 4.93 4.40
N GLU A 75 16.53 5.06 3.77
CA GLU A 75 17.36 6.26 3.81
C GLU A 75 16.83 7.39 2.89
N LEU A 76 15.99 7.05 1.91
CA LEU A 76 15.42 8.05 1.00
C LEU A 76 14.49 9.03 1.72
N SER A 77 13.64 8.56 2.64
CA SER A 77 12.70 9.46 3.33
C SER A 77 13.41 10.52 4.20
N PRO A 78 14.43 10.17 5.03
CA PRO A 78 15.26 11.17 5.70
C PRO A 78 15.90 12.19 4.75
N LEU A 79 16.40 11.75 3.59
CA LEU A 79 17.00 12.65 2.60
C LEU A 79 15.97 13.68 2.11
N ILE A 80 14.80 13.23 1.65
CA ILE A 80 13.74 14.12 1.14
C ILE A 80 13.27 15.07 2.24
N TYR A 81 13.07 14.57 3.46
CA TYR A 81 12.69 15.37 4.61
C TYR A 81 13.72 16.48 4.89
N ASN A 82 15.01 16.13 4.94
CA ASN A 82 16.09 17.07 5.21
C ASN A 82 16.24 18.12 4.10
N LEU A 83 16.09 17.74 2.83
CA LEU A 83 16.13 18.70 1.72
C LEU A 83 14.94 19.66 1.79
N ALA A 84 13.74 19.14 2.06
CA ALA A 84 12.52 19.96 2.14
C ALA A 84 12.54 20.91 3.34
N ILE A 85 12.94 20.44 4.53
CA ILE A 85 13.01 21.30 5.73
C ILE A 85 14.08 22.40 5.60
N ASN A 86 15.22 22.09 4.97
CA ASN A 86 16.23 23.10 4.62
C ASN A 86 15.67 24.17 3.69
N ARG A 87 14.84 23.78 2.71
CA ARG A 87 14.19 24.73 1.80
C ARG A 87 13.18 25.62 2.51
N LEU A 88 12.36 25.05 3.40
CA LEU A 88 11.41 25.82 4.22
C LEU A 88 12.14 26.92 5.01
N VAL A 89 13.25 26.58 5.67
CA VAL A 89 14.00 27.54 6.49
C VAL A 89 14.74 28.56 5.63
N THR A 90 15.49 28.11 4.63
CA THR A 90 16.39 29.00 3.86
C THR A 90 15.64 29.90 2.87
N ARG A 91 14.61 29.36 2.20
CA ARG A 91 13.87 30.06 1.14
C ARG A 91 12.57 30.68 1.63
N LEU A 92 11.79 29.95 2.43
CA LEU A 92 10.49 30.42 2.94
C LEU A 92 10.57 31.03 4.35
N LYS A 93 11.77 31.11 4.94
CA LYS A 93 12.04 31.79 6.21
C LYS A 93 11.27 31.21 7.41
N TYR A 94 11.00 29.90 7.37
CA TYR A 94 10.50 29.17 8.52
C TYR A 94 11.56 29.15 9.65
N PRO A 95 11.17 28.96 10.92
CA PRO A 95 12.09 29.02 12.06
C PRO A 95 13.26 28.02 11.97
N GLU A 96 14.48 28.48 12.27
CA GLU A 96 15.69 27.64 12.19
C GLU A 96 15.67 26.44 13.14
N GLY A 97 14.90 26.50 14.23
CA GLY A 97 14.73 25.40 15.17
C GLY A 97 14.21 24.11 14.52
N LEU A 98 13.50 24.22 13.39
CA LEU A 98 13.02 23.08 12.62
C LEU A 98 14.15 22.18 12.12
N LEU A 99 15.32 22.75 11.76
CA LEU A 99 16.47 21.97 11.26
C LEU A 99 17.03 20.98 12.28
N LYS A 100 16.71 21.17 13.56
CA LYS A 100 17.18 20.31 14.66
C LYS A 100 16.28 19.08 14.86
N ILE A 101 15.12 19.03 14.21
CA ILE A 101 14.15 17.95 14.39
C ILE A 101 14.43 16.86 13.35
N PRO A 102 14.81 15.65 13.77
CA PRO A 102 15.06 14.56 12.83
C PRO A 102 13.74 13.99 12.27
N TYR A 103 13.84 13.38 11.09
CA TYR A 103 12.77 12.57 10.53
C TYR A 103 12.50 11.35 11.41
N ASP A 104 11.23 11.11 11.74
CA ASP A 104 10.79 9.90 12.45
C ASP A 104 10.13 8.91 11.46
N PRO A 105 10.84 7.83 11.06
CA PRO A 105 10.31 6.85 10.12
C PRO A 105 9.25 5.92 10.73
N THR A 106 8.93 6.06 12.01
CA THR A 106 7.95 5.24 12.73
C THR A 106 6.61 5.93 12.91
N PHE A 107 6.51 7.23 12.63
CA PHE A 107 5.29 8.00 12.89
C PHE A 107 4.19 7.71 11.85
N ALA A 108 4.42 8.07 10.58
CA ALA A 108 3.40 8.01 9.54
C ALA A 108 3.39 6.67 8.79
N ILE A 109 2.23 6.33 8.20
CA ILE A 109 2.06 5.23 7.26
C ILE A 109 1.47 5.76 5.96
N ARG A 110 1.63 5.02 4.85
CA ARG A 110 1.04 5.37 3.57
C ARG A 110 -0.47 5.10 3.58
N GLY A 111 -1.22 5.93 2.87
CA GLY A 111 -2.69 5.87 2.77
C GLY A 111 -3.46 6.73 3.77
N LEU A 112 -2.76 7.51 4.61
CA LEU A 112 -3.39 8.48 5.52
C LEU A 112 -4.04 9.63 4.74
N HIS A 113 -4.98 10.31 5.38
CA HIS A 113 -5.55 11.56 4.90
C HIS A 113 -4.96 12.71 5.71
N TYR A 114 -4.74 13.86 5.08
CA TYR A 114 -4.38 15.09 5.75
C TYR A 114 -5.51 16.09 5.61
N ASP A 115 -6.12 16.47 6.73
CA ASP A 115 -7.11 17.53 6.80
C ASP A 115 -6.37 18.86 6.84
N ILE A 116 -6.43 19.62 5.75
CA ILE A 116 -5.73 20.89 5.63
C ILE A 116 -6.30 21.89 6.62
N ASP A 117 -7.62 22.00 6.70
CA ASP A 117 -8.31 23.04 7.47
C ASP A 117 -7.98 22.93 8.97
N HIS A 118 -7.88 21.70 9.49
CA HIS A 118 -7.55 21.45 10.90
C HIS A 118 -6.10 21.02 11.14
N SER A 119 -5.28 20.92 10.08
CA SER A 119 -3.89 20.44 10.12
C SER A 119 -3.72 19.08 10.81
N CYS A 120 -4.60 18.14 10.47
CA CYS A 120 -4.69 16.84 11.13
C CYS A 120 -4.42 15.66 10.18
N LEU A 121 -3.61 14.71 10.62
CA LEU A 121 -3.47 13.40 9.98
C LEU A 121 -4.54 12.44 10.50
N LEU A 122 -5.27 11.80 9.59
CA LEU A 122 -6.37 10.88 9.88
C LEU A 122 -6.15 9.55 9.17
N LYS A 123 -6.56 8.46 9.81
CA LYS A 123 -6.74 7.17 9.11
C LYS A 123 -8.22 6.90 8.87
N VAL A 124 -8.58 6.72 7.61
CA VAL A 124 -9.95 6.57 7.15
C VAL A 124 -10.15 5.19 6.51
N ASP A 125 -11.28 4.57 6.80
CA ASP A 125 -11.66 3.29 6.22
C ASP A 125 -12.39 3.40 4.88
N ALA A 126 -12.70 2.25 4.29
CA ALA A 126 -13.41 2.15 3.02
C ALA A 126 -14.83 2.76 3.03
N PHE A 127 -15.40 3.03 4.20
CA PHE A 127 -16.75 3.58 4.38
C PHE A 127 -16.71 5.03 4.88
N ASN A 128 -15.59 5.71 4.67
CA ASN A 128 -15.33 7.08 5.12
C ASN A 128 -15.44 7.25 6.65
N GLN A 129 -15.10 6.21 7.42
CA GLN A 129 -15.04 6.29 8.88
C GLN A 129 -13.61 6.55 9.35
N ILE A 130 -13.43 7.56 10.19
CA ILE A 130 -12.20 7.81 10.94
C ILE A 130 -11.99 6.67 11.94
N GLN A 131 -10.83 6.02 11.89
CA GLN A 131 -10.47 5.04 12.88
C GLN A 131 -10.18 5.74 14.22
N LYS A 132 -10.89 5.33 15.28
CA LYS A 132 -10.67 5.87 16.64
C LYS A 132 -9.21 5.80 17.08
N GLY A 133 -8.74 6.88 17.72
CA GLY A 133 -7.37 7.00 18.20
C GLY A 133 -6.30 7.04 17.10
N THR A 134 -6.65 7.49 15.90
CA THR A 134 -5.72 7.67 14.77
C THR A 134 -5.76 9.08 14.17
N VAL A 135 -6.25 10.06 14.93
CA VAL A 135 -6.25 11.47 14.55
C VAL A 135 -5.13 12.19 15.29
N TYR A 136 -4.27 12.88 14.56
CA TYR A 136 -3.11 13.59 15.09
C TYR A 136 -3.02 15.00 14.52
N ARG A 137 -2.98 16.01 15.39
CA ARG A 137 -2.58 17.38 15.02
C ARG A 137 -1.09 17.52 15.29
N GLY A 138 -0.30 17.78 14.24
CA GLY A 138 1.15 17.63 14.34
C GLY A 138 1.51 16.18 14.73
N ARG A 139 2.15 16.00 15.87
CA ARG A 139 2.42 14.68 16.48
C ARG A 139 1.58 14.42 17.73
N LYS A 140 0.74 15.37 18.14
CA LYS A 140 -0.18 15.22 19.27
C LYS A 140 -1.42 14.45 18.85
N LYS A 141 -1.65 13.32 19.51
CA LYS A 141 -2.88 12.53 19.33
C LYS A 141 -4.08 13.28 19.90
N LEU A 142 -5.14 13.40 19.10
CA LEU A 142 -6.42 13.92 19.58
C LEU A 142 -7.22 12.84 20.33
N THR A 143 -7.92 13.25 21.37
CA THR A 143 -8.92 12.47 22.10
C THR A 143 -10.18 12.25 21.28
N ASP A 144 -11.00 11.26 21.64
CA ASP A 144 -12.26 11.03 20.94
C ASP A 144 -13.18 12.27 21.03
N ASP A 145 -13.17 13.01 22.14
CA ASP A 145 -13.98 14.23 22.32
C ASP A 145 -13.47 15.40 21.45
N GLU A 146 -12.16 15.59 21.36
CA GLU A 146 -11.57 16.57 20.43
C GLU A 146 -11.93 16.26 18.98
N VAL A 147 -11.91 14.97 18.59
CA VAL A 147 -12.33 14.53 17.25
C VAL A 147 -13.82 14.80 17.03
N MET A 148 -14.68 14.52 18.01
CA MET A 148 -16.12 14.81 17.92
C MET A 148 -16.37 16.33 17.78
N ASN A 149 -15.59 17.16 18.47
CA ASN A 149 -15.71 18.62 18.37
C ASN A 149 -15.26 19.15 17.00
N VAL A 150 -14.21 18.59 16.42
CA VAL A 150 -13.67 19.02 15.11
C VAL A 150 -14.54 18.52 13.96
N TYR A 151 -14.97 17.25 14.00
CA TYR A 151 -15.61 16.57 12.85
C TYR A 151 -17.11 16.34 13.02
N GLY A 152 -17.70 16.63 14.18
CA GLY A 152 -19.09 16.30 14.51
C GLY A 152 -19.37 14.80 14.67
N GLY A 153 -18.34 13.95 14.50
CA GLY A 153 -18.49 12.50 14.43
C GLY A 153 -17.23 11.81 13.91
N PHE A 154 -17.28 10.48 13.84
CA PHE A 154 -16.25 9.67 13.18
C PHE A 154 -16.59 9.36 11.72
N THR A 155 -17.80 9.66 11.27
CA THR A 155 -18.18 9.57 9.86
C THR A 155 -17.76 10.84 9.15
N LEU A 156 -17.01 10.70 8.07
CA LEU A 156 -16.73 11.81 7.14
C LEU A 156 -17.76 11.75 6.00
N PRO A 157 -18.76 12.64 5.96
CA PRO A 157 -19.65 12.73 4.81
C PRO A 157 -18.87 13.01 3.52
N ASP A 158 -19.35 12.46 2.41
CA ASP A 158 -18.78 12.66 1.07
C ASP A 158 -19.19 14.04 0.53
N GLU A 159 -18.67 15.09 1.18
CA GLU A 159 -18.93 16.47 0.79
C GLU A 159 -17.93 16.91 -0.28
N LYS A 160 -18.45 17.29 -1.45
CA LYS A 160 -17.67 17.96 -2.48
C LYS A 160 -17.04 19.23 -1.89
N GLY A 161 -15.72 19.31 -1.90
CA GLY A 161 -14.97 20.52 -1.49
C GLY A 161 -14.20 20.41 -0.17
N ARG A 162 -14.25 19.26 0.53
CA ARG A 162 -13.41 19.08 1.72
C ARG A 162 -11.93 18.95 1.31
N ASN A 163 -11.07 19.78 1.91
CA ASN A 163 -9.63 19.81 1.66
C ASN A 163 -8.90 18.66 2.39
N LEU A 164 -9.19 17.42 1.96
CA LEU A 164 -8.73 16.19 2.60
C LEU A 164 -7.89 15.32 1.65
N PRO A 165 -6.72 15.79 1.17
CA PRO A 165 -5.82 14.99 0.34
C PRO A 165 -5.44 13.66 1.00
N GLN A 166 -5.40 12.61 0.19
CA GLN A 166 -4.88 11.32 0.61
C GLN A 166 -3.40 11.19 0.24
N LEU A 167 -2.59 10.82 1.22
CA LEU A 167 -1.16 10.58 1.14
C LEU A 167 -0.90 9.14 0.66
N ILE A 168 -1.12 8.89 -0.62
CA ILE A 168 -1.11 7.56 -1.25
C ILE A 168 0.21 7.15 -1.89
N ASP A 169 1.16 8.05 -2.02
CA ASP A 169 2.47 7.80 -2.62
C ASP A 169 3.48 7.40 -1.53
N LEU A 170 4.47 6.56 -1.82
CA LEU A 170 5.60 6.34 -0.93
C LEU A 170 6.42 7.63 -0.72
N PHE A 171 6.51 8.50 -1.73
CA PHE A 171 7.09 9.84 -1.57
C PHE A 171 6.29 10.75 -0.63
N SER A 172 5.04 10.40 -0.30
CA SER A 172 4.22 11.17 0.65
C SER A 172 4.57 10.91 2.12
N LEU A 173 5.31 9.85 2.46
CA LEU A 173 5.74 9.57 3.82
C LEU A 173 6.62 10.68 4.45
N PRO A 174 7.72 11.12 3.81
CA PRO A 174 8.51 12.23 4.32
C PRO A 174 7.68 13.52 4.40
N TRP A 175 6.74 13.72 3.47
CA TRP A 175 5.82 14.86 3.51
C TRP A 175 4.88 14.82 4.71
N ALA A 176 4.27 13.68 5.01
CA ALA A 176 3.44 13.48 6.20
C ALA A 176 4.21 13.77 7.49
N GLY A 177 5.45 13.29 7.57
CA GLY A 177 6.35 13.55 8.68
C GLY A 177 6.73 15.03 8.80
N LEU A 178 6.90 15.72 7.67
CA LEU A 178 7.21 17.14 7.62
C LEU A 178 6.02 18.01 8.06
N LEU A 179 4.82 17.76 7.51
CA LEU A 179 3.59 18.42 7.96
C LEU A 179 3.40 18.26 9.47
N ALA A 180 3.53 17.03 9.97
CA ALA A 180 3.42 16.75 11.40
C ALA A 180 4.48 17.48 12.24
N THR A 181 5.71 17.59 11.72
CA THR A 181 6.80 18.31 12.41
C THR A 181 6.53 19.80 12.49
N VAL A 182 6.18 20.44 11.37
CA VAL A 182 6.00 21.89 11.31
C VAL A 182 4.81 22.31 12.16
N VAL A 183 3.68 21.62 12.05
CA VAL A 183 2.49 21.89 12.87
C VAL A 183 2.80 21.71 14.36
N GLN A 184 3.49 20.63 14.75
CA GLN A 184 3.87 20.42 16.15
C GLN A 184 4.79 21.54 16.66
N TYR A 185 5.80 21.93 15.88
CA TYR A 185 6.70 23.01 16.27
C TYR A 185 5.97 24.33 16.45
N PHE A 186 5.01 24.63 15.57
CA PHE A 186 4.26 25.88 15.63
C PHE A 186 3.34 25.89 16.86
N ASP A 187 2.62 24.79 17.11
CA ASP A 187 1.78 24.65 18.30
C ASP A 187 2.63 24.73 19.59
N ASP A 188 3.78 24.06 19.68
CA ASP A 188 4.66 24.05 20.86
C ASP A 188 5.28 25.43 21.16
N ASN A 189 5.47 26.26 20.14
CA ASN A 189 6.07 27.59 20.25
C ASN A 189 5.03 28.73 20.17
N ASN A 190 3.72 28.41 20.19
CA ASN A 190 2.62 29.36 20.06
C ASN A 190 2.75 30.28 18.81
N ILE A 191 3.19 29.71 17.69
CA ILE A 191 3.30 30.42 16.40
C ILE A 191 1.97 30.26 15.67
N SER A 192 1.28 31.38 15.42
CA SER A 192 0.07 31.41 14.62
C SER A 192 0.38 31.21 13.13
N PHE A 193 -0.46 30.47 12.42
CA PHE A 193 -0.33 30.21 10.99
C PHE A 193 -1.69 29.99 10.32
N ASP A 194 -1.73 30.22 9.01
CA ASP A 194 -2.84 29.79 8.17
C ASP A 194 -2.61 28.34 7.69
N PRO A 195 -3.56 27.41 7.92
CA PRO A 195 -3.38 25.99 7.58
C PRO A 195 -3.21 25.73 6.07
N VAL A 196 -3.88 26.50 5.22
CA VAL A 196 -3.82 26.35 3.76
C VAL A 196 -2.45 26.81 3.25
N CYS A 197 -1.98 27.98 3.70
CA CYS A 197 -0.66 28.49 3.35
C CYS A 197 0.45 27.53 3.82
N LEU A 198 0.39 27.03 5.07
CA LEU A 198 1.37 26.06 5.57
C LEU A 198 1.39 24.80 4.71
N TYR A 199 0.23 24.26 4.39
CA TYR A 199 0.13 23.07 3.54
C TYR A 199 0.74 23.32 2.15
N GLN A 200 0.44 24.47 1.53
CA GLN A 200 0.96 24.85 0.22
C GLN A 200 2.47 25.03 0.24
N ASP A 201 3.02 25.71 1.24
CA ASP A 201 4.46 25.90 1.41
C ASP A 201 5.21 24.58 1.57
N VAL A 202 4.68 23.68 2.42
CA VAL A 202 5.28 22.36 2.63
C VAL A 202 5.18 21.50 1.37
N ALA A 203 4.02 21.51 0.69
CA ALA A 203 3.84 20.79 -0.57
C ALA A 203 4.81 21.29 -1.65
N GLU A 204 4.97 22.61 -1.76
CA GLU A 204 5.88 23.24 -2.69
C GLU A 204 7.34 22.92 -2.36
N ALA A 205 7.73 22.93 -1.08
CA ALA A 205 9.08 22.58 -0.66
C ALA A 205 9.44 21.13 -1.06
N VAL A 206 8.52 20.17 -0.84
CA VAL A 206 8.71 18.77 -1.25
C VAL A 206 8.71 18.62 -2.78
N ARG A 207 7.84 19.36 -3.48
CA ARG A 207 7.80 19.36 -4.95
C ARG A 207 9.13 19.85 -5.54
N GLN A 208 9.70 20.91 -4.98
CA GLN A 208 10.96 21.49 -5.45
C GLN A 208 12.16 20.54 -5.26
N VAL A 209 12.16 19.68 -4.24
CA VAL A 209 13.18 18.64 -4.06
C VAL A 209 13.26 17.68 -5.27
N HIS A 210 12.12 17.43 -5.93
CA HIS A 210 12.06 16.59 -7.13
C HIS A 210 12.33 17.40 -8.40
N VAL A 211 11.75 18.60 -8.52
CA VAL A 211 11.84 19.43 -9.74
C VAL A 211 13.23 20.00 -9.97
N THR A 212 13.93 20.39 -8.90
CA THR A 212 15.32 20.89 -9.02
C THR A 212 16.33 19.77 -9.28
N GLY A 213 15.92 18.51 -9.14
CA GLY A 213 16.80 17.36 -9.28
C GLY A 213 17.73 17.12 -8.08
N GLU A 214 17.62 17.86 -6.99
CA GLU A 214 18.46 17.69 -5.78
C GLU A 214 18.36 16.27 -5.21
N MET A 215 17.16 15.70 -5.19
CA MET A 215 16.95 14.30 -4.79
C MET A 215 17.67 13.35 -5.75
N TYR A 216 17.44 13.51 -7.06
CA TYR A 216 18.04 12.64 -8.08
C TYR A 216 19.56 12.70 -8.07
N ALA A 217 20.15 13.89 -7.89
CA ALA A 217 21.60 14.07 -7.77
C ALA A 217 22.16 13.36 -6.53
N SER A 218 21.50 13.53 -5.38
CA SER A 218 21.92 12.92 -4.12
C SER A 218 21.84 11.39 -4.15
N VAL A 219 20.76 10.85 -4.74
CA VAL A 219 20.57 9.40 -4.91
C VAL A 219 21.54 8.84 -5.95
N GLY A 220 21.69 9.50 -7.10
CA GLY A 220 22.62 9.12 -8.16
C GLY A 220 24.08 9.08 -7.70
N ALA A 221 24.48 9.97 -6.78
CA ALA A 221 25.81 9.98 -6.20
C ALA A 221 26.09 8.78 -5.28
N ASN A 222 25.06 8.10 -4.76
CA ASN A 222 25.22 6.93 -3.89
C ASN A 222 24.03 5.96 -4.00
N MET A 223 23.96 5.23 -5.11
CA MET A 223 22.85 4.30 -5.38
C MET A 223 22.73 3.20 -4.33
N GLU A 224 23.83 2.61 -3.85
CA GLU A 224 23.81 1.52 -2.86
C GLU A 224 23.12 1.92 -1.55
N LYS A 225 23.30 3.16 -1.10
CA LYS A 225 22.66 3.67 0.11
C LYS A 225 21.15 3.81 -0.05
N TYR A 226 20.69 4.25 -1.22
CA TYR A 226 19.31 4.72 -1.43
C TYR A 226 18.43 3.76 -2.23
N VAL A 227 19.00 2.87 -3.02
CA VAL A 227 18.29 1.93 -3.89
C VAL A 227 18.77 0.51 -3.59
N HIS A 228 17.82 -0.39 -3.34
CA HIS A 228 18.15 -1.81 -3.23
C HIS A 228 18.55 -2.36 -4.61
N HIS A 229 19.61 -3.17 -4.67
CA HIS A 229 20.03 -3.88 -5.88
C HIS A 229 18.93 -4.80 -6.47
N ASN A 230 17.87 -5.08 -5.70
CA ASN A 230 16.68 -5.80 -6.13
C ASN A 230 16.97 -7.18 -6.74
N VAL A 231 17.70 -8.03 -6.00
CA VAL A 231 18.10 -9.40 -6.40
C VAL A 231 16.95 -10.18 -7.07
N GLY A 232 17.22 -10.80 -8.21
CA GLY A 232 16.22 -11.51 -9.03
C GLY A 232 15.42 -10.63 -9.99
N LEU A 233 15.57 -9.30 -9.95
CA LEU A 233 14.92 -8.41 -10.92
C LEU A 233 15.42 -8.69 -12.34
N LYS A 234 16.75 -8.73 -12.53
CA LYS A 234 17.38 -9.01 -13.83
C LYS A 234 16.93 -10.35 -14.39
N GLU A 235 17.02 -11.39 -13.58
CA GLU A 235 16.58 -12.75 -13.92
C GLU A 235 15.12 -12.79 -14.40
N TYR A 236 14.21 -12.08 -13.70
CA TYR A 236 12.81 -12.04 -14.11
C TYR A 236 12.61 -11.35 -15.46
N LEU A 237 13.26 -10.21 -15.67
CA LEU A 237 13.14 -9.46 -16.93
C LEU A 237 13.80 -10.20 -18.11
N ASP A 238 14.95 -10.83 -17.88
CA ASP A 238 15.63 -11.68 -18.87
C ASP A 238 14.75 -12.88 -19.23
N ARG A 239 14.08 -13.52 -18.26
CA ARG A 239 13.14 -14.63 -18.50
C ARG A 239 11.96 -14.19 -19.37
N LEU A 240 11.32 -13.06 -19.05
CA LEU A 240 10.23 -12.52 -19.86
C LEU A 240 10.69 -12.24 -21.31
N HIS A 241 11.84 -11.59 -21.45
CA HIS A 241 12.40 -11.27 -22.76
C HIS A 241 12.76 -12.54 -23.55
N GLY A 242 13.39 -13.53 -22.90
CA GLY A 242 13.76 -14.82 -23.48
C GLY A 242 12.54 -15.64 -23.92
N ASN A 243 11.42 -15.53 -23.20
CA ASN A 243 10.13 -16.14 -23.55
C ASN A 243 9.35 -15.34 -24.61
N GLY A 244 9.98 -14.37 -25.26
CA GLY A 244 9.38 -13.59 -26.37
C GLY A 244 8.33 -12.58 -25.93
N LYS A 245 8.26 -12.24 -24.63
CA LYS A 245 7.39 -11.16 -24.14
C LYS A 245 8.03 -9.80 -24.48
N GLU A 246 7.20 -8.82 -24.82
CA GLU A 246 7.67 -7.47 -25.13
C GLU A 246 7.55 -6.55 -23.91
N LEU A 247 8.63 -5.85 -23.57
CA LEU A 247 8.67 -5.01 -22.38
C LEU A 247 8.69 -3.52 -22.76
N PHE A 248 8.06 -2.68 -21.95
CA PHE A 248 8.18 -1.24 -22.05
C PHE A 248 8.21 -0.58 -20.66
N MET A 249 8.72 0.66 -20.62
CA MET A 249 8.80 1.45 -19.39
C MET A 249 8.15 2.81 -19.57
N VAL A 250 7.41 3.27 -18.56
CA VAL A 250 6.83 4.62 -18.50
C VAL A 250 7.07 5.21 -17.11
N THR A 251 7.93 6.23 -17.02
CA THR A 251 8.31 6.87 -15.75
C THR A 251 8.19 8.39 -15.79
N ASN A 252 7.94 8.99 -14.63
CA ASN A 252 8.05 10.43 -14.44
C ASN A 252 9.50 10.91 -14.25
N SER A 253 10.42 10.00 -13.92
CA SER A 253 11.82 10.35 -13.70
C SER A 253 12.53 10.74 -15.00
N PRO A 254 13.55 11.63 -14.90
CA PRO A 254 14.39 11.98 -16.04
C PRO A 254 15.28 10.79 -16.42
N PHE A 255 15.65 10.71 -17.71
CA PHE A 255 16.43 9.59 -18.23
C PHE A 255 17.79 9.44 -17.56
N SER A 256 18.51 10.55 -17.37
CA SER A 256 19.86 10.56 -16.78
C SER A 256 19.90 9.89 -15.39
N PHE A 257 18.93 10.21 -14.53
CA PHE A 257 18.78 9.56 -13.23
C PHE A 257 18.39 8.08 -13.35
N MET A 258 17.34 7.80 -14.12
CA MET A 258 16.82 6.45 -14.30
C MET A 258 17.91 5.51 -14.84
N ASN A 259 18.71 5.97 -15.82
CA ASN A 259 19.78 5.19 -16.42
C ASN A 259 20.84 4.77 -15.38
N ILE A 260 21.25 5.66 -14.47
CA ILE A 260 22.20 5.32 -13.40
C ILE A 260 21.66 4.17 -12.54
N GLY A 261 20.39 4.25 -12.11
CA GLY A 261 19.81 3.21 -11.28
C GLY A 261 19.54 1.91 -12.04
N MET A 262 19.18 1.98 -13.32
CA MET A 262 19.03 0.80 -14.17
C MET A 262 20.36 0.10 -14.41
N CYS A 263 21.45 0.84 -14.68
CA CYS A 263 22.80 0.28 -14.78
C CYS A 263 23.23 -0.36 -13.45
N TYR A 264 22.94 0.28 -12.32
CA TYR A 264 23.21 -0.29 -10.99
C TYR A 264 22.45 -1.62 -10.75
N MET A 265 21.17 -1.71 -11.09
CA MET A 265 20.36 -2.90 -10.82
C MET A 265 20.55 -4.03 -11.83
N LEU A 266 20.75 -3.71 -13.11
CA LEU A 266 20.67 -4.66 -14.23
C LEU A 266 21.95 -4.74 -15.07
N GLY A 267 22.87 -3.78 -14.95
CA GLY A 267 24.06 -3.63 -15.79
C GLY A 267 23.85 -2.71 -16.99
N GLU A 268 24.93 -2.39 -17.70
CA GLU A 268 24.97 -1.40 -18.80
C GLU A 268 24.07 -1.76 -20.00
N ASP A 269 23.82 -3.05 -20.22
CA ASP A 269 23.07 -3.56 -21.37
C ASP A 269 21.55 -3.58 -21.15
N TRP A 270 21.06 -3.08 -20.02
CA TRP A 270 19.65 -3.19 -19.59
C TRP A 270 18.62 -2.78 -20.65
N ARG A 271 18.98 -1.84 -21.53
CA ARG A 271 18.09 -1.31 -22.57
C ARG A 271 17.63 -2.36 -23.56
N ARG A 272 18.41 -3.42 -23.79
CA ARG A 272 18.03 -4.52 -24.70
C ARG A 272 16.71 -5.18 -24.30
N LEU A 273 16.36 -5.11 -23.02
CA LEU A 273 15.14 -5.69 -22.47
C LEU A 273 13.89 -4.95 -22.90
N PHE A 274 13.97 -3.63 -23.07
CA PHE A 274 12.81 -2.76 -23.26
C PHE A 274 12.69 -2.30 -24.71
N LYS A 275 11.56 -2.62 -25.34
CA LYS A 275 11.23 -2.15 -26.69
C LYS A 275 11.04 -0.65 -26.73
N TYR A 276 10.36 -0.10 -25.72
CA TYR A 276 10.09 1.33 -25.59
C TYR A 276 10.39 1.83 -24.18
N ILE A 277 11.02 3.01 -24.11
CA ILE A 277 11.33 3.71 -22.86
C ILE A 277 10.73 5.10 -22.94
N VAL A 278 9.79 5.42 -22.06
CA VAL A 278 9.16 6.74 -21.95
C VAL A 278 9.53 7.37 -20.61
N VAL A 279 10.27 8.47 -20.65
CA VAL A 279 10.73 9.24 -19.48
C VAL A 279 9.94 10.53 -19.34
N SER A 280 9.95 11.13 -18.14
CA SER A 280 9.24 12.39 -17.89
C SER A 280 7.79 12.38 -18.42
N ALA A 281 7.10 11.24 -18.25
CA ALA A 281 5.78 10.98 -18.85
C ALA A 281 4.68 11.94 -18.33
N LYS A 282 4.88 12.53 -17.15
CA LYS A 282 3.92 13.40 -16.45
C LYS A 282 2.63 12.67 -16.08
N LYS A 283 2.72 11.41 -15.63
CA LYS A 283 1.61 10.67 -15.01
C LYS A 283 1.00 11.50 -13.87
N PRO A 284 -0.34 11.59 -13.75
CA PRO A 284 -1.36 10.83 -14.48
C PRO A 284 -1.72 11.40 -15.86
N ASN A 285 -1.24 12.60 -16.24
CA ASN A 285 -1.59 13.23 -17.53
C ASN A 285 -1.16 12.39 -18.74
N PHE A 286 -0.18 11.49 -18.60
CA PHE A 286 0.13 10.51 -19.64
C PHE A 286 -1.08 9.63 -19.98
N PHE A 287 -1.85 9.20 -18.98
CA PHE A 287 -2.99 8.30 -19.18
C PHE A 287 -4.27 9.05 -19.52
N GLN A 288 -4.42 10.29 -19.05
CA GLN A 288 -5.65 11.07 -19.21
C GLN A 288 -5.58 12.12 -20.32
N GLY A 289 -4.37 12.54 -20.68
CA GLY A 289 -4.12 13.67 -21.56
C GLY A 289 -3.89 13.28 -23.02
N LYS A 290 -3.49 14.28 -23.81
CA LYS A 290 -3.20 14.15 -25.25
C LYS A 290 -1.85 14.79 -25.62
N ALA A 291 -0.93 14.86 -24.66
CA ALA A 291 0.39 15.44 -24.90
C ALA A 291 1.13 14.61 -25.97
N PRO A 292 1.84 15.24 -26.91
CA PRO A 292 2.60 14.51 -27.92
C PRO A 292 3.89 13.92 -27.34
N PHE A 293 4.38 12.85 -27.96
CA PHE A 293 5.72 12.35 -27.69
C PHE A 293 6.78 13.28 -28.28
N ARG A 294 7.91 13.40 -27.58
CA ARG A 294 9.15 13.98 -28.11
C ARG A 294 10.26 12.93 -28.05
N LEU A 295 11.13 12.89 -29.06
CA LEU A 295 12.32 12.05 -29.02
C LEU A 295 13.31 12.65 -28.02
N TYR A 296 13.82 11.83 -27.10
CA TYR A 296 14.87 12.23 -26.17
C TYR A 296 16.24 11.90 -26.76
N LEU A 297 17.10 12.91 -26.83
CA LEU A 297 18.45 12.83 -27.33
C LEU A 297 19.41 12.75 -26.14
N GLU A 298 19.93 11.55 -25.92
CA GLU A 298 20.72 11.22 -24.74
C GLU A 298 22.06 11.97 -24.68
N LYS A 299 22.78 12.08 -25.79
CA LYS A 299 24.11 12.71 -25.80
C LYS A 299 24.04 14.19 -25.43
N GLU A 300 22.95 14.84 -25.83
CA GLU A 300 22.70 16.26 -25.63
C GLU A 300 21.85 16.54 -24.38
N ASP A 301 21.39 15.49 -23.67
CA ASP A 301 20.39 15.56 -22.58
C ASP A 301 19.23 16.51 -22.90
N SER A 302 18.67 16.36 -24.10
CA SER A 302 17.69 17.31 -24.64
C SER A 302 16.58 16.61 -25.41
N LEU A 303 15.57 17.38 -25.81
CA LEU A 303 14.44 16.87 -26.56
C LEU A 303 14.52 17.34 -28.02
N TRP A 304 14.31 16.43 -28.96
CA TRP A 304 14.18 16.76 -30.38
C TRP A 304 12.92 17.59 -30.63
N TYR A 305 13.00 18.60 -31.49
CA TYR A 305 11.89 19.54 -31.72
C TYR A 305 10.81 19.00 -32.64
N GLU A 306 11.15 18.05 -33.52
CA GLU A 306 10.17 17.51 -34.49
C GLU A 306 9.17 16.58 -33.83
N ARG A 307 8.00 16.49 -34.47
CA ARG A 307 6.90 15.63 -34.03
C ARG A 307 7.26 14.17 -34.23
N VAL A 308 7.03 13.35 -33.20
CA VAL A 308 7.12 11.89 -33.30
C VAL A 308 5.88 11.33 -34.00
N THR A 309 6.04 10.83 -35.23
CA THR A 309 4.96 10.18 -36.00
C THR A 309 4.76 8.73 -35.55
N ASP A 310 5.85 7.96 -35.47
CA ASP A 310 5.86 6.55 -35.06
C ASP A 310 6.85 6.31 -33.91
N LEU A 311 6.62 5.22 -33.16
CA LEU A 311 7.53 4.77 -32.11
C LEU A 311 8.48 3.70 -32.66
N GLU A 312 9.76 4.01 -32.68
CA GLU A 312 10.83 3.11 -33.12
C GLU A 312 11.41 2.33 -31.93
N PRO A 313 11.56 1.00 -32.05
CA PRO A 313 12.20 0.18 -31.01
C PRO A 313 13.59 0.68 -30.63
N GLY A 314 13.90 0.67 -29.34
CA GLY A 314 15.22 1.05 -28.80
C GLY A 314 15.44 2.56 -28.67
N ARG A 315 14.50 3.41 -29.14
CA ARG A 315 14.54 4.86 -28.90
C ARG A 315 13.90 5.23 -27.57
N ILE A 316 14.34 6.36 -27.02
CA ILE A 316 13.84 6.94 -25.78
C ILE A 316 12.93 8.11 -26.11
N TYR A 317 11.77 8.14 -25.47
CA TYR A 317 10.76 9.18 -25.67
C TYR A 317 10.47 9.92 -24.38
N SER A 318 10.02 11.17 -24.49
CA SER A 318 9.58 11.99 -23.37
C SER A 318 8.14 12.46 -23.54
N GLY A 319 7.40 12.51 -22.42
CA GLY A 319 5.99 12.89 -22.40
C GLY A 319 5.09 11.89 -23.13
N GLY A 320 4.31 12.37 -24.08
CA GLY A 320 3.34 11.54 -24.79
C GLY A 320 2.05 11.28 -24.02
N ASN A 321 1.26 10.36 -24.56
CA ASN A 321 0.03 9.89 -23.95
C ASN A 321 -0.21 8.42 -24.30
N ILE A 322 -1.00 7.76 -23.48
CA ILE A 322 -1.22 6.33 -23.60
C ILE A 322 -2.04 5.94 -24.84
N THR A 323 -2.93 6.81 -25.31
CA THR A 323 -3.73 6.54 -26.52
C THR A 323 -2.82 6.46 -27.75
N ASP A 324 -1.90 7.41 -27.89
CA ASP A 324 -0.90 7.40 -28.96
C ASP A 324 0.10 6.26 -28.76
N PHE A 325 0.49 5.95 -27.52
CA PHE A 325 1.37 4.82 -27.24
C PHE A 325 0.75 3.51 -27.74
N SER A 326 -0.48 3.19 -27.34
CA SER A 326 -1.17 1.97 -27.74
C SER A 326 -1.35 1.86 -29.26
N LYS A 327 -1.57 2.98 -29.96
CA LYS A 327 -1.68 3.00 -31.43
C LYS A 327 -0.32 2.81 -32.14
N LYS A 328 0.75 3.34 -31.57
CA LYS A 328 2.07 3.41 -32.24
C LYS A 328 3.04 2.32 -31.84
N ALA A 329 2.90 1.73 -30.64
CA ALA A 329 3.86 0.75 -30.10
C ALA A 329 3.82 -0.61 -30.84
N ARG A 330 2.75 -0.91 -31.59
CA ARG A 330 2.61 -2.09 -32.48
C ARG A 330 3.29 -3.34 -31.88
N PHE A 331 2.83 -3.75 -30.70
CA PHE A 331 3.27 -5.00 -30.07
C PHE A 331 2.82 -6.19 -30.91
N LYS A 332 3.63 -7.24 -30.93
CA LYS A 332 3.40 -8.49 -31.65
C LYS A 332 2.33 -9.34 -30.99
N ASN A 333 2.31 -9.32 -29.67
CA ASN A 333 1.43 -10.14 -28.85
C ASN A 333 0.39 -9.27 -28.15
N ASP A 334 -0.81 -9.82 -27.95
CA ASP A 334 -1.89 -9.17 -27.22
C ASP A 334 -1.75 -9.34 -25.71
N GLY A 335 -2.53 -8.57 -24.95
CA GLY A 335 -2.59 -8.64 -23.49
C GLY A 335 -1.44 -7.87 -22.83
N VAL A 336 -1.79 -6.84 -22.06
CA VAL A 336 -0.83 -6.00 -21.34
C VAL A 336 -1.00 -6.20 -19.85
N LEU A 337 0.11 -6.45 -19.15
CA LEU A 337 0.19 -6.38 -17.69
C LEU A 337 1.10 -5.20 -17.30
N TYR A 338 0.52 -4.17 -16.68
CA TYR A 338 1.26 -3.00 -16.23
C TYR A 338 1.53 -3.05 -14.72
N PHE A 339 2.82 -2.97 -14.35
CA PHE A 339 3.28 -2.91 -12.98
C PHE A 339 3.51 -1.47 -12.54
N GLY A 340 2.96 -1.10 -11.39
CA GLY A 340 3.16 0.21 -10.78
C GLY A 340 2.97 0.13 -9.27
N ASP A 341 3.55 1.06 -8.53
CA ASP A 341 3.34 1.17 -7.08
C ASP A 341 2.24 2.18 -6.75
N HIS A 342 2.01 3.16 -7.63
CA HIS A 342 1.07 4.24 -7.38
C HIS A 342 -0.33 3.93 -7.94
N ILE A 343 -1.19 3.37 -7.09
CA ILE A 343 -2.56 2.90 -7.41
C ILE A 343 -3.36 3.88 -8.32
N TYR A 344 -3.27 5.19 -8.11
CA TYR A 344 -4.04 6.18 -8.88
C TYR A 344 -3.44 6.51 -10.22
N THR A 345 -2.24 7.11 -10.21
CA THR A 345 -1.59 7.59 -11.42
C THR A 345 -1.14 6.49 -12.35
N ASP A 346 -0.91 5.28 -11.83
CA ASP A 346 -0.30 4.20 -12.60
C ASP A 346 -1.30 3.12 -12.99
N LEU A 347 -2.26 2.78 -12.13
CA LEU A 347 -3.09 1.58 -12.34
C LEU A 347 -4.54 1.90 -12.71
N ALA A 348 -5.08 3.03 -12.21
CA ALA A 348 -6.50 3.34 -12.39
C ALA A 348 -6.89 3.49 -13.86
N ASP A 349 -6.17 4.34 -14.59
CA ASP A 349 -6.51 4.65 -15.97
C ASP A 349 -6.17 3.51 -16.95
N PRO A 350 -5.03 2.80 -16.85
CA PRO A 350 -4.78 1.61 -17.68
C PRO A 350 -5.87 0.56 -17.59
N MET A 351 -6.34 0.26 -16.37
CA MET A 351 -7.40 -0.71 -16.17
C MET A 351 -8.76 -0.18 -16.67
N LEU A 352 -9.13 1.04 -16.28
CA LEU A 352 -10.48 1.57 -16.55
C LEU A 352 -10.69 2.04 -17.98
N GLN A 353 -9.65 2.55 -18.65
CA GLN A 353 -9.77 3.12 -19.99
C GLN A 353 -9.31 2.16 -21.10
N LEU A 354 -8.33 1.31 -20.83
CA LEU A 354 -7.70 0.46 -21.85
C LEU A 354 -7.98 -1.03 -21.65
N GLY A 355 -8.58 -1.41 -20.51
CA GLY A 355 -8.79 -2.82 -20.16
C GLY A 355 -7.47 -3.57 -19.95
N TRP A 356 -6.38 -2.87 -19.62
CA TRP A 356 -5.11 -3.52 -19.31
C TRP A 356 -5.19 -4.24 -17.96
N HIS A 357 -4.50 -5.37 -17.87
CA HIS A 357 -4.26 -5.99 -16.59
C HIS A 357 -3.27 -5.16 -15.79
N THR A 358 -3.44 -5.14 -14.47
CA THR A 358 -2.64 -4.29 -13.59
C THR A 358 -2.10 -5.07 -12.40
N ALA A 359 -0.83 -4.82 -12.08
CA ALA A 359 -0.14 -5.43 -10.95
C ALA A 359 0.43 -4.36 -10.03
N ALA A 360 -0.01 -4.34 -8.77
CA ALA A 360 0.46 -3.35 -7.80
C ALA A 360 1.71 -3.85 -7.03
N ILE A 361 2.75 -3.01 -6.99
CA ILE A 361 3.90 -3.22 -6.11
C ILE A 361 3.67 -2.45 -4.79
N VAL A 362 3.60 -3.19 -3.68
CA VAL A 362 3.32 -2.63 -2.35
C VAL A 362 4.40 -3.06 -1.36
N PRO A 363 5.55 -2.36 -1.27
CA PRO A 363 6.71 -2.75 -0.46
C PRO A 363 6.38 -3.04 1.01
N GLU A 364 5.43 -2.32 1.60
CA GLU A 364 5.02 -2.47 3.00
C GLU A 364 4.34 -3.82 3.28
N LEU A 365 3.80 -4.48 2.26
CA LEU A 365 3.06 -5.74 2.36
C LEU A 365 3.87 -6.84 3.05
N ALA A 366 5.16 -6.98 2.72
CA ALA A 366 5.99 -8.02 3.32
C ALA A 366 6.14 -7.83 4.84
N ARG A 367 6.24 -6.58 5.30
CA ARG A 367 6.31 -6.27 6.75
C ARG A 367 4.98 -6.56 7.43
N GLU A 368 3.87 -6.20 6.79
CA GLU A 368 2.51 -6.46 7.29
C GLU A 368 2.23 -7.96 7.43
N ILE A 369 2.60 -8.76 6.43
CA ILE A 369 2.46 -10.22 6.48
C ILE A 369 3.32 -10.82 7.60
N ARG A 370 4.56 -10.34 7.79
CA ARG A 370 5.41 -10.81 8.91
C ARG A 370 4.79 -10.49 10.27
N ALA A 371 4.22 -9.30 10.44
CA ALA A 371 3.51 -8.92 11.66
C ALA A 371 2.26 -9.81 11.89
N GLN A 372 1.51 -10.12 10.83
CA GLN A 372 0.35 -11.01 10.90
C GLN A 372 0.73 -12.47 11.23
N ASN A 373 1.85 -12.94 10.71
CA ASN A 373 2.36 -14.28 10.98
C ASN A 373 2.93 -14.44 12.39
N HIS A 374 3.21 -13.33 13.08
CA HIS A 374 3.74 -13.35 14.44
C HIS A 374 2.75 -14.02 15.39
N GLU A 375 3.23 -14.93 16.24
CA GLU A 375 2.38 -15.75 17.09
C GLU A 375 1.47 -14.92 18.00
N GLN A 376 2.00 -13.87 18.61
CA GLN A 376 1.22 -12.97 19.46
C GLN A 376 0.05 -12.31 18.71
N PHE A 377 0.24 -11.96 17.43
CA PHE A 377 -0.84 -11.39 16.62
C PHE A 377 -1.90 -12.43 16.33
N ARG A 378 -1.49 -13.64 15.94
CA ARG A 378 -2.37 -14.78 15.63
C ARG A 378 -3.22 -15.18 16.83
N VAL A 379 -2.61 -15.31 18.00
CA VAL A 379 -3.34 -15.61 19.25
C VAL A 379 -4.32 -14.49 19.58
N ALA A 380 -3.88 -13.24 19.49
CA ALA A 380 -4.72 -12.10 19.83
C ALA A 380 -5.92 -11.93 18.86
N ILE A 381 -5.73 -12.17 17.55
CA ILE A 381 -6.81 -12.07 16.57
C ILE A 381 -7.78 -13.24 16.67
N THR A 382 -7.30 -14.48 16.87
CA THR A 382 -8.16 -15.63 17.11
C THR A 382 -9.02 -15.44 18.36
N TRP A 383 -8.42 -14.94 19.44
CA TRP A 383 -9.18 -14.63 20.64
C TRP A 383 -10.17 -13.48 20.42
N LEU A 384 -9.78 -12.43 19.69
CA LEU A 384 -10.66 -11.32 19.35
C LEU A 384 -11.91 -11.79 18.58
N GLU A 385 -11.75 -12.70 17.63
CA GLU A 385 -12.86 -13.29 16.85
C GLU A 385 -13.78 -14.14 17.73
N LEU A 386 -13.22 -15.06 18.53
CA LEU A 386 -14.00 -15.89 19.45
C LEU A 386 -14.78 -15.07 20.48
N LEU A 387 -14.13 -14.06 21.07
CA LEU A 387 -14.77 -13.14 22.01
C LEU A 387 -15.87 -12.32 21.32
N THR A 388 -15.68 -11.92 20.07
CA THR A 388 -16.72 -11.24 19.28
C THR A 388 -17.92 -12.16 19.04
N SER A 389 -17.70 -13.42 18.68
CA SER A 389 -18.79 -14.40 18.53
C SER A 389 -19.53 -14.69 19.84
N LEU A 390 -18.83 -14.71 20.99
CA LEU A 390 -19.49 -14.78 22.29
C LEU A 390 -20.38 -13.56 22.54
N ILE A 391 -19.86 -12.35 22.30
CA ILE A 391 -20.64 -11.13 22.45
C ILE A 391 -21.88 -11.16 21.54
N GLU A 392 -21.74 -11.56 20.28
CA GLU A 392 -22.85 -11.67 19.34
C GLU A 392 -23.92 -12.67 19.79
N ALA A 393 -23.52 -13.81 20.35
CA ALA A 393 -24.42 -14.85 20.82
C ALA A 393 -25.18 -14.47 22.10
N TYR A 394 -24.56 -13.67 22.99
CA TYR A 394 -25.10 -13.35 24.31
C TYR A 394 -25.63 -11.91 24.45
N GLN A 395 -25.43 -11.01 23.47
CA GLN A 395 -25.93 -9.62 23.56
C GLN A 395 -27.45 -9.50 23.59
N CYS A 396 -28.17 -10.47 23.02
CA CYS A 396 -29.64 -10.50 23.01
C CYS A 396 -30.23 -11.16 24.27
N ALA A 397 -29.39 -11.76 25.12
CA ALA A 397 -29.83 -12.28 26.40
C ALA A 397 -30.02 -11.11 27.38
N GLU A 398 -31.15 -11.07 28.08
CA GLU A 398 -31.30 -10.18 29.24
C GLU A 398 -30.45 -10.77 30.36
N PRO A 399 -29.39 -10.08 30.84
CA PRO A 399 -28.59 -10.63 31.93
C PRO A 399 -29.47 -10.75 33.18
N ALA A 400 -29.45 -11.93 33.81
CA ALA A 400 -30.34 -12.26 34.94
C ALA A 400 -30.19 -11.29 36.13
N ASP A 401 -28.99 -10.74 36.31
CA ASP A 401 -28.56 -9.99 37.46
C ASP A 401 -27.52 -8.90 37.07
N ASP A 402 -27.20 -8.02 38.03
CA ASP A 402 -26.15 -7.01 37.86
C ASP A 402 -24.76 -7.62 37.65
N GLU A 403 -24.53 -8.83 38.20
CA GLU A 403 -23.28 -9.56 38.05
C GLU A 403 -23.06 -10.01 36.59
N GLY A 404 -24.11 -10.49 35.92
CA GLY A 404 -24.10 -10.84 34.50
C GLY A 404 -23.90 -9.61 33.61
N ARG A 405 -24.54 -8.48 33.93
CA ARG A 405 -24.28 -7.19 33.26
C ARG A 405 -22.82 -6.76 33.40
N ALA A 406 -22.26 -6.89 34.60
CA ALA A 406 -20.86 -6.56 34.86
C ALA A 406 -19.90 -7.48 34.09
N GLU A 407 -20.17 -8.77 34.04
CA GLU A 407 -19.35 -9.74 33.31
C GLU A 407 -19.37 -9.46 31.79
N PHE A 408 -20.53 -9.17 31.22
CA PHE A 408 -20.64 -8.78 29.82
C PHE A 408 -19.89 -7.47 29.51
N ARG A 409 -19.94 -6.47 30.41
CA ARG A 409 -19.14 -5.25 30.28
C ARG A 409 -17.63 -5.54 30.26
N LYS A 410 -17.15 -6.53 31.02
CA LYS A 410 -15.73 -6.95 30.97
C LYS A 410 -15.37 -7.48 29.58
N TRP A 411 -16.24 -8.29 28.95
CA TRP A 411 -15.98 -8.81 27.59
C TRP A 411 -15.89 -7.69 26.55
N ILE A 412 -16.79 -6.70 26.63
CA ILE A 412 -16.75 -5.53 25.74
C ILE A 412 -15.45 -4.73 25.93
N LEU A 413 -15.03 -4.52 27.18
CA LEU A 413 -13.79 -3.83 27.51
C LEU A 413 -12.56 -4.61 27.00
N GLU A 414 -12.51 -5.92 27.26
CA GLU A 414 -11.45 -6.80 26.79
C GLU A 414 -11.36 -6.79 25.27
N ARG A 415 -12.49 -6.90 24.56
CA ARG A 415 -12.54 -6.77 23.11
C ARG A 415 -11.96 -5.44 22.62
N ARG A 416 -12.26 -4.33 23.31
CA ARG A 416 -11.69 -3.01 22.98
C ARG A 416 -10.18 -2.99 23.18
N MET A 417 -9.68 -3.55 24.28
CA MET A 417 -8.24 -3.64 24.57
C MET A 417 -7.51 -4.53 23.54
N LEU A 418 -8.08 -5.68 23.18
CA LEU A 418 -7.53 -6.57 22.15
C LEU A 418 -7.44 -5.87 20.80
N ARG A 419 -8.47 -5.11 20.39
CA ARG A 419 -8.45 -4.29 19.17
C ARG A 419 -7.32 -3.26 19.18
N GLN A 420 -7.08 -2.60 20.31
CA GLN A 420 -5.97 -1.64 20.44
C GLN A 420 -4.62 -2.34 20.41
N LYS A 421 -4.49 -3.48 21.10
CA LYS A 421 -3.27 -4.30 21.13
C LYS A 421 -2.90 -4.80 19.74
N THR A 422 -3.84 -5.41 19.00
CA THR A 422 -3.58 -5.94 17.65
C THR A 422 -3.29 -4.82 16.64
N LYS A 423 -3.93 -3.67 16.77
CA LYS A 423 -3.59 -2.47 15.99
C LYS A 423 -2.13 -2.06 16.22
N ALA A 424 -1.70 -1.95 17.48
CA ALA A 424 -0.39 -1.44 17.86
C ALA A 424 0.77 -2.38 17.48
N MET A 425 0.50 -3.65 17.14
CA MET A 425 1.51 -4.59 16.62
C MET A 425 2.01 -4.25 15.22
N PHE A 426 1.33 -3.34 14.49
CA PHE A 426 1.80 -2.78 13.23
C PHE A 426 2.50 -1.44 13.50
N ASN A 427 1.94 -0.34 13.00
CA ASN A 427 2.32 1.00 13.41
C ASN A 427 1.57 1.38 14.71
N PRO A 428 2.24 1.83 15.79
CA PRO A 428 1.56 2.16 17.04
C PRO A 428 0.48 3.26 16.89
N GLN A 429 0.75 4.28 16.07
CA GLN A 429 -0.07 5.46 15.89
C GLN A 429 -1.29 5.19 15.02
N PHE A 430 -1.10 4.52 13.89
CA PHE A 430 -2.10 4.35 12.83
C PHE A 430 -2.48 2.87 12.56
N GLY A 431 -1.70 1.90 13.02
CA GLY A 431 -1.95 0.46 12.82
C GLY A 431 -1.59 -0.03 11.43
N SER A 432 -2.26 -1.10 10.98
CA SER A 432 -2.05 -1.67 9.63
C SER A 432 -2.47 -0.69 8.53
N MET A 433 -1.67 -0.56 7.48
CA MET A 433 -2.02 0.13 6.23
C MET A 433 -3.30 -0.42 5.61
N PHE A 434 -3.57 -1.73 5.77
CA PHE A 434 -4.62 -2.40 5.02
C PHE A 434 -5.96 -2.45 5.75
N ARG A 435 -5.98 -2.26 7.08
CA ARG A 435 -7.19 -2.51 7.89
C ARG A 435 -7.43 -1.49 8.99
N THR A 436 -8.71 -1.13 9.19
CA THR A 436 -9.23 -0.39 10.34
C THR A 436 -10.01 -1.33 11.26
N TYR A 437 -9.28 -2.11 12.06
CA TYR A 437 -9.83 -3.23 12.83
C TYR A 437 -10.44 -4.33 11.95
N HIS A 438 -11.70 -4.18 11.53
CA HIS A 438 -12.42 -5.16 10.73
C HIS A 438 -12.55 -4.73 9.26
N ASN A 439 -12.72 -3.43 9.01
CA ASN A 439 -12.90 -2.89 7.66
C ASN A 439 -11.58 -2.73 6.91
N MET A 440 -11.65 -2.83 5.59
CA MET A 440 -10.56 -2.40 4.72
C MET A 440 -10.31 -0.90 4.90
N THR A 441 -9.05 -0.47 4.83
CA THR A 441 -8.77 0.96 4.69
C THR A 441 -9.26 1.47 3.34
N TYR A 442 -9.39 2.79 3.23
CA TYR A 442 -9.67 3.44 1.96
C TYR A 442 -8.63 3.06 0.88
N PHE A 443 -7.34 2.97 1.27
CA PHE A 443 -6.26 2.46 0.44
C PHE A 443 -6.51 1.02 -0.04
N SER A 444 -6.83 0.08 0.86
CA SER A 444 -7.06 -1.32 0.49
C SER A 444 -8.25 -1.52 -0.44
N ARG A 445 -9.34 -0.78 -0.24
CA ARG A 445 -10.48 -0.84 -1.17
C ARG A 445 -10.05 -0.45 -2.59
N ARG A 446 -9.20 0.57 -2.71
CA ARG A 446 -8.70 1.06 -4.00
C ARG A 446 -7.72 0.07 -4.63
N LEU A 447 -6.79 -0.48 -3.84
CA LEU A 447 -5.89 -1.55 -4.27
C LEU A 447 -6.65 -2.74 -4.85
N GLY A 448 -7.66 -3.24 -4.12
CA GLY A 448 -8.49 -4.37 -4.54
C GLY A 448 -9.31 -4.10 -5.80
N ARG A 449 -9.64 -2.84 -6.08
CA ARG A 449 -10.41 -2.43 -7.26
C ARG A 449 -9.54 -2.19 -8.50
N LEU A 450 -8.29 -1.77 -8.31
CA LEU A 450 -7.44 -1.22 -9.38
C LEU A 450 -6.19 -2.07 -9.63
N SER A 451 -6.16 -3.30 -9.14
CA SER A 451 -5.09 -4.25 -9.42
C SER A 451 -5.67 -5.66 -9.51
N ASP A 452 -5.31 -6.40 -10.56
CA ASP A 452 -5.65 -7.82 -10.69
C ASP A 452 -4.84 -8.66 -9.71
N ILE A 453 -3.55 -8.32 -9.58
CA ILE A 453 -2.64 -8.91 -8.61
C ILE A 453 -1.86 -7.82 -7.86
N TYR A 454 -1.38 -8.14 -6.68
CA TYR A 454 -0.43 -7.28 -5.96
C TYR A 454 0.61 -8.10 -5.21
N THR A 455 1.79 -7.53 -5.06
CA THR A 455 2.90 -8.19 -4.37
C THR A 455 3.85 -7.18 -3.74
N SER A 456 4.75 -7.64 -2.86
CA SER A 456 5.68 -6.75 -2.15
C SER A 456 6.82 -6.23 -3.02
N ARG A 457 7.20 -6.97 -4.08
CA ARG A 457 8.27 -6.61 -5.02
C ARG A 457 8.18 -7.45 -6.29
N LEU A 458 8.64 -6.89 -7.40
CA LEU A 458 8.55 -7.56 -8.70
C LEU A 458 9.22 -8.94 -8.76
N PRO A 459 10.41 -9.19 -8.16
CA PRO A 459 11.05 -10.50 -8.21
C PRO A 459 10.26 -11.65 -7.58
N ASN A 460 9.19 -11.37 -6.82
CA ASN A 460 8.30 -12.42 -6.33
C ASN A 460 7.61 -13.17 -7.49
N MET A 461 7.52 -12.56 -8.68
CA MET A 461 7.00 -13.19 -9.90
C MET A 461 7.88 -14.35 -10.40
N LEU A 462 9.15 -14.45 -9.98
CA LEU A 462 10.02 -15.57 -10.37
C LEU A 462 9.47 -16.94 -9.97
N LYS A 463 8.67 -16.99 -8.89
CA LYS A 463 8.04 -18.23 -8.39
C LYS A 463 6.96 -18.80 -9.29
N TYR A 464 6.55 -18.06 -10.30
CA TYR A 464 5.45 -18.40 -11.19
C TYR A 464 5.98 -18.51 -12.61
N SER A 465 5.55 -19.56 -13.32
CA SER A 465 5.82 -19.69 -14.75
C SER A 465 4.93 -18.73 -15.54
N ASP A 466 5.27 -18.52 -16.81
CA ASP A 466 4.47 -17.70 -17.71
C ASP A 466 3.13 -18.36 -18.09
N GLU A 467 2.91 -19.63 -17.70
CA GLU A 467 1.65 -20.38 -17.84
C GLU A 467 0.75 -20.25 -16.60
N HIS A 468 1.24 -19.61 -15.53
CA HIS A 468 0.51 -19.56 -14.27
C HIS A 468 -0.79 -18.77 -14.41
N THR A 469 -1.86 -19.30 -13.79
CA THR A 469 -3.13 -18.57 -13.63
C THR A 469 -3.35 -18.29 -12.15
N PHE A 470 -3.46 -16.99 -11.83
CA PHE A 470 -3.82 -16.52 -10.51
C PHE A 470 -5.35 -16.57 -10.34
N PHE A 471 -5.82 -17.11 -9.22
CA PHE A 471 -7.23 -17.15 -8.87
C PHE A 471 -7.50 -16.38 -7.58
N PRO A 472 -8.50 -15.49 -7.54
CA PRO A 472 -8.85 -14.77 -6.34
C PRO A 472 -9.51 -15.71 -5.33
N ARG A 473 -9.28 -15.44 -4.04
CA ARG A 473 -10.00 -16.17 -2.98
C ARG A 473 -11.45 -15.70 -2.94
N ARG A 474 -12.39 -16.65 -2.96
CA ARG A 474 -13.81 -16.34 -2.77
C ARG A 474 -14.04 -15.83 -1.35
N ASN A 475 -14.25 -14.52 -1.22
CA ASN A 475 -14.68 -13.90 0.03
C ASN A 475 -16.18 -14.11 0.21
N ALA A 476 -16.58 -14.79 1.28
CA ALA A 476 -18.00 -14.98 1.59
C ALA A 476 -18.66 -13.63 1.93
N LEU A 477 -19.81 -13.35 1.31
CA LEU A 477 -20.67 -12.22 1.67
C LEU A 477 -21.24 -12.42 3.09
N PRO A 478 -21.72 -11.36 3.77
CA PRO A 478 -22.20 -11.48 5.16
C PRO A 478 -23.31 -12.51 5.40
N HIS A 479 -24.11 -12.82 4.37
CA HIS A 479 -25.18 -13.82 4.41
C HIS A 479 -24.72 -15.22 3.96
N GLU A 480 -23.49 -15.36 3.48
CA GLU A 480 -22.93 -16.64 3.03
C GLU A 480 -22.23 -17.36 4.18
N THR A 481 -22.33 -18.69 4.17
CA THR A 481 -21.61 -19.54 5.12
C THR A 481 -20.11 -19.48 4.82
N HIS A 482 -19.30 -19.20 5.83
CA HIS A 482 -17.85 -19.36 5.75
C HIS A 482 -17.52 -20.86 5.64
N LEU A 483 -17.32 -21.34 4.43
CA LEU A 483 -16.73 -22.65 4.19
C LEU A 483 -15.22 -22.53 4.38
N HIS A 484 -14.68 -23.05 5.48
CA HIS A 484 -13.25 -23.26 5.61
C HIS A 484 -12.85 -24.40 4.66
N ILE A 485 -12.62 -24.07 3.39
CA ILE A 485 -11.99 -24.99 2.46
C ILE A 485 -10.53 -25.12 2.92
N MET A 486 -10.14 -26.30 3.38
CA MET A 486 -8.73 -26.58 3.61
C MET A 486 -8.01 -26.48 2.26
N HIS A 487 -6.93 -25.70 2.20
CA HIS A 487 -6.02 -25.79 1.07
C HIS A 487 -5.57 -27.24 0.96
N VAL A 488 -5.99 -27.94 -0.09
CA VAL A 488 -5.52 -29.29 -0.38
C VAL A 488 -4.08 -29.13 -0.85
N GLN A 489 -3.14 -29.15 0.09
CA GLN A 489 -1.78 -29.54 -0.20
C GLN A 489 -1.78 -31.07 -0.20
N ALA A 490 -2.20 -31.66 -1.33
CA ALA A 490 -1.88 -33.07 -1.55
C ALA A 490 -0.35 -33.11 -1.67
N PRO A 491 0.37 -33.76 -0.73
CA PRO A 491 1.81 -33.91 -0.88
C PRO A 491 2.06 -34.65 -2.20
N ILE A 492 2.91 -34.07 -3.03
CA ILE A 492 3.59 -34.80 -4.10
C ILE A 492 4.77 -35.46 -3.38
N ASP A 493 4.94 -36.77 -3.50
CA ASP A 493 6.09 -37.45 -2.90
C ASP A 493 7.38 -36.83 -3.46
N ASP A 494 8.39 -36.60 -2.63
CA ASP A 494 9.65 -36.00 -3.10
C ASP A 494 10.33 -36.88 -4.18
N ASP A 495 10.03 -38.19 -4.21
CA ASP A 495 10.45 -39.14 -5.24
C ASP A 495 9.80 -38.89 -6.62
N ASP A 496 8.67 -38.17 -6.68
CA ASP A 496 7.95 -37.80 -7.91
C ASP A 496 8.35 -36.41 -8.45
N VAL A 497 9.21 -35.67 -7.74
CA VAL A 497 9.72 -34.37 -8.18
C VAL A 497 10.94 -34.57 -9.07
N LEU A 498 10.74 -34.50 -10.38
CA LEU A 498 11.86 -34.46 -11.34
C LEU A 498 12.66 -33.17 -11.10
N LEU A 499 13.87 -33.31 -10.52
CA LEU A 499 14.84 -32.22 -10.48
C LEU A 499 15.15 -31.81 -11.93
N GLU A 500 14.94 -30.53 -12.26
CA GLU A 500 15.39 -29.98 -13.55
C GLU A 500 16.91 -30.21 -13.65
N ALA A 501 17.33 -30.89 -14.71
CA ALA A 501 18.74 -31.09 -15.01
C ALA A 501 19.38 -29.71 -15.23
N GLU A 502 20.40 -29.38 -14.42
CA GLU A 502 21.28 -28.25 -14.69
C GLU A 502 21.89 -28.46 -16.09
N SER A 503 21.51 -27.62 -17.05
CA SER A 503 22.09 -27.57 -18.40
C SER A 503 22.76 -26.22 -18.63
#